data_AF-A0AB36E614-F1
#
_entry.id   AF-A0AB36E614-F1
#
_cell.length_a   1.000
_cell.length_b   1.000
_cell.length_c   1.000
_cell.angle_alpha   90.00
_cell.angle_beta   90.00
_cell.angle_gamma   90.00
#
_symmetry.space_group_name_H-M   'P 1'
#
loop_
_entity.id
_entity.type
_entity.pdbx_description
1 polymer ?
#
loop_
_entity_poly.entity_id
_entity_poly.type
_entity_poly.pdbx_seq_one_letter_code
_entity_poly.pdbx_strand_id
1 'polypeptide(L)'
;MSIAIIIATHGVAAEQLLRTTEMLIGEQENVAFIDFVPGENAETIIGKYQEKLANELANCDQVLFLVDTWGGSPFNAANRVADGKDNMEVVTGVNVPMLVETFMARDDDPSLEELAEIALETGRGGVRALKLEQKPQAQEETVAQPAPAAEAPAVEKVAQPTTATAGKHMAIGLARIDDRLIHGQVATRWTKESKVNRIIVVNNEVDKDDVRKTMLKQAAPPGVTAHVVNVEKMVRVYNNPEYNDDRVMLLFTNPTDALFLVEAGLDIKSVNIGGMAYHDGKKQITSAVSVDQKDIEAFKKLAELKVELDVRKVSNDRKEDMIDLLKKSNLI
;
A
#
# COMPACT_ATOMS: atom_id res chain seq x y z
N MET A 1 -1.81 -21.80 5.06
CA MET A 1 -2.82 -22.22 6.08
C MET A 1 -3.92 -21.19 5.98
N SER A 2 -5.17 -21.59 5.83
CA SER A 2 -6.26 -20.62 5.59
C SER A 2 -6.64 -19.93 6.90
N ILE A 3 -6.55 -18.59 6.91
CA ILE A 3 -6.98 -17.75 8.04
C ILE A 3 -8.39 -17.23 7.75
N ALA A 4 -9.36 -17.61 8.58
CA ALA A 4 -10.68 -17.00 8.59
C ALA A 4 -10.64 -15.64 9.29
N ILE A 5 -11.41 -14.67 8.78
CA ILE A 5 -11.61 -13.37 9.45
C ILE A 5 -13.06 -13.26 9.91
N ILE A 6 -13.29 -13.00 11.19
CA ILE A 6 -14.64 -12.73 11.72
C ILE A 6 -14.72 -11.30 12.20
N ILE A 7 -15.60 -10.51 11.58
CA ILE A 7 -15.88 -9.12 11.99
C ILE A 7 -17.06 -9.15 12.95
N ALA A 8 -16.92 -8.59 14.15
CA ALA A 8 -18.03 -8.59 15.11
C ALA A 8 -18.16 -7.27 15.88
N THR A 9 -19.37 -6.72 15.89
CA THR A 9 -19.62 -5.38 16.44
C THR A 9 -20.96 -5.31 17.16
N HIS A 10 -21.15 -4.31 18.02
CA HIS A 10 -22.46 -3.90 18.48
C HIS A 10 -23.30 -3.32 17.34
N GLY A 11 -24.58 -3.67 17.31
CA GLY A 11 -25.47 -3.28 16.22
C GLY A 11 -25.11 -3.98 14.92
N VAL A 12 -25.42 -3.33 13.80
CA VAL A 12 -25.31 -3.88 12.44
C VAL A 12 -24.08 -3.39 11.66
N ALA A 13 -23.05 -2.95 12.38
CA ALA A 13 -21.86 -2.36 11.75
C ALA A 13 -20.95 -3.41 11.10
N ALA A 14 -20.93 -4.66 11.59
CA ALA A 14 -20.01 -5.68 11.10
C ALA A 14 -20.27 -6.02 9.64
N GLU A 15 -21.55 -6.25 9.29
CA GLU A 15 -21.96 -6.48 7.90
C GLU A 15 -21.58 -5.29 7.01
N GLN A 16 -21.86 -4.07 7.45
CA GLN A 16 -21.64 -2.87 6.63
C GLN A 16 -20.16 -2.53 6.47
N LEU A 17 -19.33 -2.84 7.47
CA LEU A 17 -17.88 -2.73 7.38
C LEU A 17 -17.30 -3.72 6.36
N LEU A 18 -17.80 -4.95 6.32
CA LEU A 18 -17.43 -5.93 5.29
C LEU A 18 -17.81 -5.42 3.90
N ARG A 19 -19.08 -5.06 3.70
CA ARG A 19 -19.56 -4.55 2.40
C ARG A 19 -18.80 -3.32 1.92
N THR A 20 -18.49 -2.39 2.82
CA THR A 20 -17.68 -1.20 2.50
C THR A 20 -16.29 -1.59 2.04
N THR A 21 -15.69 -2.60 2.66
CA THR A 21 -14.37 -3.10 2.28
C THR A 21 -14.42 -3.79 0.92
N GLU A 22 -15.44 -4.61 0.67
CA GLU A 22 -15.63 -5.29 -0.62
C GLU A 22 -15.88 -4.32 -1.78
N MET A 23 -16.50 -3.16 -1.52
CA MET A 23 -16.59 -2.09 -2.51
C MET A 23 -15.22 -1.52 -2.93
N LEU A 24 -14.21 -1.62 -2.06
CA LEU A 24 -12.87 -1.09 -2.31
C LEU A 24 -11.94 -2.12 -2.96
N ILE A 25 -12.04 -3.39 -2.56
CA ILE A 25 -11.07 -4.43 -2.94
C ILE A 25 -11.71 -5.70 -3.54
N GLY A 26 -13.02 -5.67 -3.81
CA GLY A 26 -13.78 -6.82 -4.31
C GLY A 26 -14.26 -7.76 -3.21
N GLU A 27 -15.18 -8.67 -3.57
CA GLU A 27 -15.74 -9.68 -2.66
C GLU A 27 -14.64 -10.51 -1.98
N GLN A 28 -14.86 -10.84 -0.71
CA GLN A 28 -13.88 -11.56 0.10
C GLN A 28 -14.38 -12.96 0.50
N GLU A 29 -13.50 -13.95 0.43
CA GLU A 29 -13.78 -15.32 0.90
C GLU A 29 -13.28 -15.56 2.33
N ASN A 30 -13.64 -16.70 2.94
CA ASN A 30 -13.20 -17.09 4.28
C ASN A 30 -13.40 -15.97 5.32
N VAL A 31 -14.55 -15.30 5.24
CA VAL A 31 -14.93 -14.19 6.12
C VAL A 31 -16.37 -14.39 6.59
N ALA A 32 -16.63 -14.02 7.84
CA ALA A 32 -17.98 -13.92 8.36
C ALA A 32 -18.15 -12.62 9.15
N PHE A 33 -19.40 -12.18 9.32
CA PHE A 33 -19.74 -11.08 10.19
C PHE A 33 -20.73 -11.54 11.28
N ILE A 34 -20.66 -10.89 12.44
CA ILE A 34 -21.57 -11.09 13.57
C ILE A 34 -22.02 -9.75 14.11
N ASP A 35 -23.32 -9.51 13.99
CA ASP A 35 -23.99 -8.36 14.56
C ASP A 35 -24.55 -8.72 15.94
N PHE A 36 -24.21 -7.91 16.95
CA PHE A 36 -24.75 -8.02 18.29
C PHE A 36 -25.91 -7.02 18.45
N VAL A 37 -27.14 -7.52 18.26
CA VAL A 37 -28.35 -6.70 18.20
C VAL A 37 -29.08 -6.62 19.55
N PRO A 38 -29.94 -5.61 19.77
CA PRO A 38 -30.68 -5.47 21.03
C PRO A 38 -31.47 -6.72 21.41
N GLY A 39 -31.35 -7.16 22.66
CA GLY A 39 -32.02 -8.35 23.20
C GLY A 39 -31.15 -9.61 23.23
N GLU A 40 -29.98 -9.59 22.60
CA GLU A 40 -29.00 -10.67 22.67
C GLU A 40 -28.11 -10.56 23.92
N ASN A 41 -27.45 -11.65 24.28
CA ASN A 41 -26.46 -11.69 25.35
C ASN A 41 -25.15 -12.36 24.86
N ALA A 42 -24.14 -12.38 25.73
CA ALA A 42 -22.82 -12.94 25.37
C ALA A 42 -22.87 -14.41 24.94
N GLU A 43 -23.73 -15.24 25.55
CA GLU A 43 -23.88 -16.66 25.16
C GLU A 43 -24.46 -16.80 23.75
N THR A 44 -25.39 -15.91 23.37
CA THR A 44 -25.90 -15.84 21.99
C THR A 44 -24.77 -15.55 21.00
N ILE A 45 -23.88 -14.60 21.31
CA ILE A 45 -22.75 -14.25 20.45
C ILE A 45 -21.76 -15.42 20.35
N ILE A 46 -21.45 -16.08 21.47
CA ILE A 46 -20.59 -17.28 21.49
C ILE A 46 -21.17 -18.36 20.58
N GLY A 47 -22.48 -18.61 20.65
CA GLY A 47 -23.18 -19.54 19.77
C GLY A 47 -23.03 -19.17 18.30
N LYS A 48 -23.20 -17.89 17.94
CA LYS A 48 -22.98 -17.40 16.56
C LYS A 48 -21.53 -17.62 16.09
N TYR A 49 -20.53 -17.32 16.92
CA TYR A 49 -19.13 -17.59 16.57
C TYR A 49 -18.91 -19.07 16.29
N GLN A 50 -19.38 -19.94 17.19
CA GLN A 50 -19.25 -21.38 17.04
C GLN A 50 -19.96 -21.90 15.79
N GLU A 51 -21.14 -21.38 15.46
CA GLU A 51 -21.88 -21.72 14.25
C GLU A 51 -21.13 -21.33 12.98
N LYS A 52 -20.58 -20.11 12.92
CA LYS A 52 -19.78 -19.66 11.77
C LYS A 52 -18.52 -20.51 11.59
N LEU A 53 -17.82 -20.80 12.68
CA LEU A 53 -16.61 -21.63 12.68
C LEU A 53 -16.88 -23.09 12.28
N ALA A 54 -17.99 -23.66 12.74
CA ALA A 54 -18.33 -25.06 12.45
C ALA A 54 -18.88 -25.26 11.03
N ASN A 55 -19.38 -24.21 10.39
CA ASN A 55 -20.04 -24.30 9.09
C ASN A 55 -19.29 -23.46 8.03
N GLU A 56 -19.57 -22.16 7.95
CA GLU A 56 -19.08 -21.26 6.89
C GLU A 56 -17.55 -21.18 6.80
N LEU A 57 -16.86 -21.38 7.93
CA LEU A 57 -15.41 -21.24 8.05
C LEU A 57 -14.71 -22.56 8.42
N ALA A 58 -15.40 -23.70 8.28
CA ALA A 58 -14.90 -25.02 8.68
C ALA A 58 -13.64 -25.48 7.90
N ASN A 59 -13.37 -24.86 6.75
CA ASN A 59 -12.20 -25.07 5.91
C ASN A 59 -10.97 -24.23 6.32
N CYS A 60 -11.07 -23.46 7.40
CA CYS A 60 -9.99 -22.59 7.89
C CYS A 60 -9.33 -23.16 9.14
N ASP A 61 -7.99 -23.14 9.16
CA ASP A 61 -7.19 -23.68 10.26
C ASP A 61 -6.96 -22.65 11.38
N GLN A 62 -7.05 -21.36 11.05
CA GLN A 62 -6.75 -20.24 11.94
C GLN A 62 -7.85 -19.18 11.86
N VAL A 63 -8.01 -18.38 12.91
CA VAL A 63 -9.07 -17.37 12.99
C VAL A 63 -8.55 -16.05 13.55
N LEU A 64 -8.80 -14.96 12.84
CA LEU A 64 -8.60 -13.61 13.32
C LEU A 64 -9.97 -12.95 13.58
N PHE A 65 -10.25 -12.65 14.85
CA PHE A 65 -11.44 -11.88 15.24
C PHE A 65 -11.12 -10.38 15.21
N LEU A 66 -11.89 -9.62 14.43
CA LEU A 66 -11.80 -8.16 14.36
C LEU A 66 -13.05 -7.55 14.98
N VAL A 67 -12.91 -7.06 16.21
CA VAL A 67 -14.04 -6.59 17.02
C VAL A 67 -14.02 -5.07 17.22
N ASP A 68 -15.15 -4.49 17.57
CA ASP A 68 -15.28 -3.03 17.72
C ASP A 68 -14.52 -2.46 18.93
N THR A 69 -14.70 -3.05 20.11
CA THR A 69 -14.35 -2.42 21.39
C THR A 69 -13.77 -3.42 22.38
N TRP A 70 -12.69 -3.01 23.06
CA TRP A 70 -12.09 -3.80 24.13
C TRP A 70 -13.06 -3.94 25.32
N GLY A 71 -13.23 -5.17 25.82
CA GLY A 71 -14.13 -5.47 26.94
C GLY A 71 -15.63 -5.47 26.59
N GLY A 72 -15.99 -5.19 25.33
CA GLY A 72 -17.39 -5.27 24.85
C GLY A 72 -17.89 -6.71 24.71
N SER A 73 -19.20 -6.91 24.53
CA SER A 73 -19.77 -8.27 24.37
C SER A 73 -19.18 -9.04 23.17
N PRO A 74 -19.00 -8.45 21.97
CA PRO A 74 -18.33 -9.12 20.86
C PRO A 74 -16.91 -9.56 21.20
N PHE A 75 -16.15 -8.72 21.89
CA PHE A 75 -14.79 -9.01 22.36
C PHE A 75 -14.77 -10.13 23.40
N ASN A 76 -15.58 -10.03 24.46
CA ASN A 76 -15.58 -11.03 25.53
C ASN A 76 -15.99 -12.41 25.02
N ALA A 77 -16.96 -12.45 24.09
CA ALA A 77 -17.37 -13.68 23.43
C ALA A 77 -16.25 -14.26 22.53
N ALA A 78 -15.59 -13.42 21.71
CA ALA A 78 -14.45 -13.84 20.90
C ALA A 78 -13.30 -14.36 21.75
N ASN A 79 -12.93 -13.62 22.80
CA ASN A 79 -11.87 -13.98 23.74
C ASN A 79 -12.17 -15.33 24.41
N ARG A 80 -13.43 -15.60 24.78
CA ARG A 80 -13.82 -16.89 25.35
C ARG A 80 -13.81 -18.04 24.34
N VAL A 81 -14.07 -17.76 23.06
CA VAL A 81 -13.94 -18.74 21.98
C VAL A 81 -12.47 -19.03 21.67
N ALA A 82 -11.60 -18.03 21.76
CA ALA A 82 -10.16 -18.13 21.53
C ALA A 82 -9.36 -18.66 22.73
N ASP A 83 -9.94 -18.65 23.93
CA ASP A 83 -9.26 -19.07 25.18
C ASP A 83 -8.62 -20.46 25.06
N GLY A 84 -7.32 -20.53 25.35
CA GLY A 84 -6.51 -21.75 25.27
C GLY A 84 -6.23 -22.27 23.85
N LYS A 85 -6.43 -21.46 22.80
CA LYS A 85 -6.20 -21.84 21.40
C LYS A 85 -5.17 -20.93 20.72
N ASP A 86 -4.03 -21.51 20.33
CA ASP A 86 -2.94 -20.77 19.67
C ASP A 86 -3.24 -20.42 18.20
N ASN A 87 -4.31 -20.98 17.63
CA ASN A 87 -4.74 -20.73 16.25
C ASN A 87 -5.82 -19.64 16.14
N MET A 88 -6.05 -18.86 17.20
CA MET A 88 -7.07 -17.82 17.25
C MET A 88 -6.54 -16.54 17.90
N GLU A 89 -6.78 -15.39 17.30
CA GLU A 89 -6.36 -14.08 17.83
C GLU A 89 -7.49 -13.05 17.75
N VAL A 90 -7.54 -12.12 18.71
CA VAL A 90 -8.60 -11.11 18.84
C VAL A 90 -8.00 -9.70 18.80
N VAL A 91 -8.32 -8.95 17.75
CA VAL A 91 -7.92 -7.54 17.58
C VAL A 91 -9.14 -6.64 17.68
N THR A 92 -9.03 -5.56 18.45
CA THR A 92 -10.12 -4.60 18.69
C THR A 92 -9.94 -3.31 17.88
N GLY A 93 -11.02 -2.54 17.70
CA GLY A 93 -10.99 -1.25 17.03
C GLY A 93 -11.16 -1.35 15.52
N VAL A 94 -11.87 -2.38 15.05
CA VAL A 94 -12.06 -2.64 13.62
C VAL A 94 -12.54 -1.38 12.88
N ASN A 95 -11.85 -1.09 11.78
CA ASN A 95 -12.14 0.04 10.90
C ASN A 95 -11.80 -0.32 9.45
N VAL A 96 -12.24 0.50 8.49
CA VAL A 96 -12.07 0.20 7.05
C VAL A 96 -10.60 0.06 6.64
N PRO A 97 -9.66 0.95 7.04
CA PRO A 97 -8.23 0.76 6.76
C PRO A 97 -7.67 -0.57 7.24
N MET A 98 -8.02 -0.98 8.47
CA MET A 98 -7.64 -2.27 9.04
C MET A 98 -8.14 -3.42 8.16
N LEU A 99 -9.42 -3.41 7.78
CA LEU A 99 -10.02 -4.48 6.99
C LEU A 99 -9.39 -4.57 5.60
N VAL A 100 -9.25 -3.45 4.90
CA VAL A 100 -8.62 -3.40 3.57
C VAL A 100 -7.23 -4.02 3.60
N GLU A 101 -6.37 -3.60 4.54
CA GLU A 101 -5.01 -4.14 4.58
C GLU A 101 -4.98 -5.59 5.03
N THR A 102 -5.77 -5.96 6.04
CA THR A 102 -5.81 -7.34 6.55
C THR A 102 -6.24 -8.31 5.46
N PHE A 103 -7.29 -8.00 4.70
CA PHE A 103 -7.69 -8.84 3.56
C PHE A 103 -6.63 -8.90 2.47
N MET A 104 -6.05 -7.76 2.11
CA MET A 104 -5.00 -7.73 1.08
C MET A 104 -3.73 -8.47 1.48
N ALA A 105 -3.36 -8.45 2.77
CA ALA A 105 -2.19 -9.12 3.30
C ALA A 105 -2.43 -10.62 3.48
N ARG A 106 -3.67 -11.04 3.76
CA ARG A 106 -4.04 -12.45 3.88
C ARG A 106 -3.77 -13.24 2.60
N ASP A 107 -3.88 -12.61 1.43
CA ASP A 107 -3.53 -13.22 0.14
C ASP A 107 -2.05 -13.65 0.04
N ASP A 108 -1.18 -13.08 0.87
CA ASP A 108 0.26 -13.34 0.89
C ASP A 108 0.65 -14.51 1.83
N ASP A 109 -0.33 -15.32 2.28
CA ASP A 109 -0.16 -16.44 3.23
C ASP A 109 0.66 -16.08 4.50
N PRO A 110 0.32 -15.00 5.23
CA PRO A 110 1.03 -14.64 6.45
C PRO A 110 0.74 -15.62 7.59
N SER A 111 1.57 -15.60 8.63
CA SER A 111 1.18 -16.19 9.91
C SER A 111 0.04 -15.39 10.55
N LEU A 112 -0.71 -16.02 11.47
CA LEU A 112 -1.78 -15.35 12.21
C LEU A 112 -1.25 -14.15 13.02
N GLU A 113 -0.06 -14.30 13.61
CA GLU A 113 0.63 -13.23 14.36
C GLU A 113 0.95 -12.04 13.45
N GLU A 114 1.59 -12.28 12.30
CA GLU A 114 1.87 -11.23 11.32
C GLU A 114 0.59 -10.54 10.85
N LEU A 115 -0.48 -11.29 10.60
CA LEU A 115 -1.75 -10.71 10.17
C LEU A 115 -2.40 -9.84 11.27
N ALA A 116 -2.30 -10.25 12.53
CA ALA A 116 -2.77 -9.46 13.67
C ALA A 116 -1.93 -8.18 13.87
N GLU A 117 -0.60 -8.26 13.69
CA GLU A 117 0.28 -7.09 13.71
C GLU A 117 -0.08 -6.08 12.61
N ILE A 118 -0.33 -6.57 11.38
CA ILE A 118 -0.78 -5.75 10.25
C ILE A 118 -2.10 -5.06 10.60
N ALA A 119 -3.06 -5.79 11.16
CA ALA A 119 -4.35 -5.22 11.58
C ALA A 119 -4.17 -4.11 12.63
N LEU A 120 -3.31 -4.32 13.63
CA LEU A 120 -3.02 -3.32 14.67
C LEU A 120 -2.34 -2.07 14.10
N GLU A 121 -1.30 -2.25 13.27
CA GLU A 121 -0.53 -1.14 12.71
C GLU A 121 -1.41 -0.29 11.77
N THR A 122 -2.13 -0.94 10.86
CA THR A 122 -2.97 -0.24 9.87
C THR A 122 -4.24 0.33 10.50
N GLY A 123 -4.84 -0.37 11.46
CA GLY A 123 -5.96 0.13 12.23
C GLY A 123 -5.62 1.41 12.97
N ARG A 124 -4.42 1.48 13.59
CA ARG A 124 -3.92 2.70 14.24
C ARG A 124 -3.54 3.78 13.23
N GLY A 125 -2.77 3.41 12.20
CA GLY A 125 -2.27 4.34 11.18
C GLY A 125 -3.37 4.95 10.30
N GLY A 126 -4.51 4.28 10.18
CA GLY A 126 -5.70 4.78 9.50
C GLY A 126 -6.51 5.80 10.31
N VAL A 127 -6.32 5.88 11.64
CA VAL A 127 -6.96 6.90 12.49
C VAL A 127 -6.13 8.17 12.43
N ARG A 128 -6.53 9.08 11.54
CA ARG A 128 -5.80 10.31 11.24
C ARG A 128 -6.63 11.56 11.45
N ALA A 129 -5.98 12.62 11.90
CA ALA A 129 -6.62 13.91 12.12
C ALA A 129 -5.81 15.02 11.47
N LEU A 130 -6.31 15.56 10.35
CA LEU A 130 -5.61 16.55 9.52
C LEU A 130 -5.03 17.72 10.32
N LYS A 131 -5.79 18.26 11.28
CA LYS A 131 -5.36 19.41 12.10
C LYS A 131 -4.43 19.04 13.25
N LEU A 132 -4.49 17.79 13.73
CA LEU A 132 -3.64 17.34 14.84
C LEU A 132 -2.26 16.88 14.34
N GLU A 133 -2.18 16.37 13.11
CA GLU A 133 -0.92 15.97 12.47
C GLU A 133 -0.07 17.15 11.97
N GLN A 134 -0.64 18.35 11.90
CA GLN A 134 0.06 19.58 11.54
C GLN A 134 0.70 20.29 12.74
N LYS A 135 0.43 19.83 13.98
CA LYS A 135 1.15 20.34 15.14
C LYS A 135 2.53 19.68 15.15
N PRO A 136 3.63 20.45 15.28
CA PRO A 136 4.93 19.87 15.53
C PRO A 136 4.80 18.92 16.73
N GLN A 137 5.12 17.64 16.54
CA GLN A 137 5.36 16.77 17.68
C GLN A 137 6.46 17.44 18.49
N ALA A 138 6.17 17.77 19.74
CA ALA A 138 7.21 18.13 20.70
C ALA A 138 8.10 16.90 20.84
N GLN A 139 9.15 16.84 20.03
CA GLN A 139 10.25 15.92 20.24
C GLN A 139 10.87 16.30 21.58
N GLU A 140 11.05 15.33 22.47
CA GLU A 140 12.01 15.47 23.55
C GLU A 140 13.37 15.73 22.90
N GLU A 141 13.80 17.00 22.92
CA GLU A 141 15.06 17.45 22.37
C GLU A 141 16.21 16.88 23.21
N THR A 142 16.87 15.82 22.73
CA THR A 142 18.31 15.74 22.92
C THR A 142 18.93 16.81 22.02
N VAL A 143 19.25 17.94 22.62
CA VAL A 143 19.83 19.12 21.99
C VAL A 143 21.14 18.75 21.28
N ALA A 144 21.10 18.59 19.96
CA ALA A 144 22.23 18.83 19.10
C ALA A 144 21.95 20.14 18.34
N GLN A 145 22.83 21.11 18.51
CA GLN A 145 22.72 22.45 17.91
C GLN A 145 22.49 22.35 16.39
N PRO A 146 21.54 23.11 15.81
CA PRO A 146 21.40 23.19 14.37
C PRO A 146 22.61 23.93 13.79
N ALA A 147 23.28 23.30 12.82
CA ALA A 147 24.14 24.01 11.89
C ALA A 147 23.30 25.06 11.13
N PRO A 148 23.88 26.20 10.72
CA PRO A 148 23.14 27.31 10.13
C PRO A 148 22.44 26.87 8.85
N ALA A 149 21.13 27.14 8.76
CA ALA A 149 20.36 27.00 7.54
C ALA A 149 20.96 27.90 6.47
N ALA A 150 21.56 27.29 5.43
CA ALA A 150 21.82 28.00 4.20
C ALA A 150 20.47 28.24 3.51
N GLU A 151 20.07 29.51 3.42
CA GLU A 151 18.99 29.94 2.54
C GLU A 151 19.32 29.48 1.12
N ALA A 152 18.43 28.67 0.54
CA ALA A 152 18.52 28.27 -0.85
C ALA A 152 18.48 29.55 -1.71
N PRO A 153 19.48 29.81 -2.58
CA PRO A 153 19.41 30.94 -3.49
C PRO A 153 18.21 30.79 -4.41
N ALA A 154 17.53 31.90 -4.68
CA ALA A 154 16.48 31.98 -5.69
C ALA A 154 17.00 31.40 -7.02
N VAL A 155 16.36 30.34 -7.49
CA VAL A 155 16.75 29.65 -8.73
C VAL A 155 16.40 30.57 -9.90
N GLU A 156 17.42 31.21 -10.46
CA GLU A 156 17.36 31.87 -11.76
C GLU A 156 16.89 30.89 -12.83
N LYS A 157 16.11 31.39 -13.79
CA LYS A 157 15.60 30.65 -14.95
C LYS A 157 16.76 30.23 -15.88
N VAL A 158 17.46 29.16 -15.53
CA VAL A 158 18.44 28.50 -16.40
C VAL A 158 17.71 27.42 -17.22
N ALA A 159 18.09 27.28 -18.50
CA ALA A 159 17.51 26.33 -19.44
C ALA A 159 17.43 24.92 -18.83
N GLN A 160 16.24 24.34 -18.90
CA GLN A 160 15.89 23.10 -18.22
C GLN A 160 16.56 21.92 -18.94
N PRO A 161 17.41 21.12 -18.27
CA PRO A 161 17.91 19.90 -18.89
C PRO A 161 16.74 18.91 -19.05
N THR A 162 16.47 18.53 -20.30
CA THR A 162 15.42 17.56 -20.67
C THR A 162 15.93 16.12 -20.69
N THR A 163 17.23 15.91 -20.46
CA THR A 163 17.89 14.61 -20.46
C THR A 163 18.83 14.46 -19.27
N ALA A 164 19.07 13.23 -18.85
CA ALA A 164 20.08 12.88 -17.86
C ALA A 164 21.47 13.28 -18.36
N THR A 165 22.29 13.82 -17.45
CA THR A 165 23.68 14.22 -17.76
C THR A 165 24.63 13.03 -17.60
N ALA A 166 25.86 13.12 -18.10
CA ALA A 166 26.88 12.11 -17.81
C ALA A 166 27.47 12.34 -16.40
N GLY A 167 27.50 11.32 -15.55
CA GLY A 167 28.02 11.44 -14.17
C GLY A 167 27.50 10.38 -13.21
N LYS A 168 27.93 10.48 -11.94
CA LYS A 168 27.28 9.75 -10.83
C LYS A 168 25.93 10.42 -10.56
N HIS A 169 24.89 9.62 -10.39
CA HIS A 169 23.53 10.03 -10.03
C HIS A 169 23.05 9.22 -8.83
N MET A 170 21.89 9.57 -8.29
CA MET A 170 21.18 8.73 -7.31
C MET A 170 20.96 7.31 -7.85
N ALA A 171 20.97 6.32 -6.96
CA ALA A 171 20.70 4.94 -7.33
C ALA A 171 19.19 4.66 -7.31
N ILE A 172 18.63 4.21 -8.43
CA ILE A 172 17.22 3.78 -8.48
C ILE A 172 17.15 2.35 -7.94
N GLY A 173 16.69 2.21 -6.70
CA GLY A 173 16.56 0.93 -6.02
C GLY A 173 15.32 0.15 -6.46
N LEU A 174 14.24 0.86 -6.77
CA LEU A 174 12.99 0.32 -7.32
C LEU A 174 12.27 1.40 -8.13
N ALA A 175 11.75 1.04 -9.31
CA ALA A 175 10.74 1.81 -10.01
C ALA A 175 9.45 1.00 -9.99
N ARG A 176 8.37 1.55 -9.44
CA ARG A 176 7.09 0.84 -9.26
C ARG A 176 5.90 1.66 -9.75
N ILE A 177 4.99 0.99 -10.47
CA ILE A 177 3.70 1.52 -10.90
C ILE A 177 2.63 1.01 -9.92
N ASP A 178 2.01 1.94 -9.17
CA ASP A 178 0.90 1.67 -8.25
C ASP A 178 0.00 2.91 -8.14
N ASP A 179 -1.25 2.81 -8.58
CA ASP A 179 -2.21 3.93 -8.56
C ASP A 179 -2.47 4.49 -7.16
N ARG A 180 -2.25 3.67 -6.13
CA ARG A 180 -2.44 4.04 -4.72
C ARG A 180 -1.20 4.69 -4.11
N LEU A 181 -0.08 4.75 -4.85
CA LEU A 181 1.16 5.41 -4.45
C LEU A 181 1.73 4.86 -3.13
N ILE A 182 1.76 5.68 -2.07
CA ILE A 182 2.26 5.28 -0.75
C ILE A 182 1.06 4.84 0.08
N HIS A 183 0.89 3.52 0.19
CA HIS A 183 -0.21 2.90 0.92
C HIS A 183 0.23 1.58 1.57
N GLY A 184 -0.45 1.25 2.67
CA GLY A 184 -0.37 -0.06 3.34
C GLY A 184 1.04 -0.47 3.80
N GLN A 185 1.16 -1.76 4.12
CA GLN A 185 2.44 -2.41 4.39
C GLN A 185 3.22 -2.70 3.12
N VAL A 186 2.58 -2.63 1.95
CA VAL A 186 3.23 -2.79 0.65
C VAL A 186 4.39 -1.79 0.51
N ALA A 187 4.16 -0.50 0.78
CA ALA A 187 5.22 0.51 0.72
C ALA A 187 6.35 0.24 1.73
N THR A 188 6.00 -0.15 2.97
CA THR A 188 6.97 -0.47 4.03
C THR A 188 7.85 -1.66 3.65
N ARG A 189 7.26 -2.73 3.14
CA ARG A 189 7.93 -3.97 2.72
C ARG A 189 8.88 -3.71 1.55
N TRP A 190 8.39 -3.06 0.49
CA TRP A 190 9.22 -2.72 -0.67
C TRP A 190 10.37 -1.81 -0.29
N THR A 191 10.16 -0.90 0.66
CA THR A 191 11.24 -0.02 1.13
C THR A 191 12.35 -0.80 1.83
N LYS A 192 12.00 -1.72 2.73
CA LYS A 192 12.96 -2.59 3.42
C LYS A 192 13.74 -3.47 2.44
N GLU A 193 13.06 -4.09 1.48
CA GLU A 193 13.68 -5.01 0.53
C GLU A 193 14.57 -4.30 -0.50
N SER A 194 14.10 -3.19 -1.06
CA SER A 194 14.88 -2.39 -2.00
C SER A 194 15.98 -1.56 -1.34
N LYS A 195 15.98 -1.48 0.01
CA LYS A 195 16.91 -0.72 0.85
C LYS A 195 16.95 0.77 0.47
N VAL A 196 15.81 1.32 0.09
CA VAL A 196 15.70 2.74 -0.28
C VAL A 196 15.59 3.59 0.98
N ASN A 197 16.19 4.79 0.93
CA ASN A 197 16.10 5.79 1.99
C ASN A 197 15.16 6.96 1.62
N ARG A 198 14.72 7.00 0.36
CA ARG A 198 13.83 8.03 -0.17
C ARG A 198 12.82 7.45 -1.16
N ILE A 199 11.57 7.90 -1.06
CA ILE A 199 10.51 7.65 -2.02
C ILE A 199 10.24 8.94 -2.79
N ILE A 200 10.18 8.87 -4.12
CA ILE A 200 9.81 9.98 -4.98
C ILE A 200 8.60 9.56 -5.81
N VAL A 201 7.45 10.16 -5.50
CA VAL A 201 6.24 10.06 -6.32
C VAL A 201 6.40 11.00 -7.51
N VAL A 202 6.38 10.43 -8.71
CA VAL A 202 6.49 11.17 -9.96
C VAL A 202 5.10 11.25 -10.59
N ASN A 203 4.41 12.37 -10.39
CA ASN A 203 3.07 12.58 -10.94
C ASN A 203 2.75 14.08 -11.07
N ASN A 204 2.38 14.50 -12.28
CA ASN A 204 2.12 15.91 -12.61
C ASN A 204 0.87 16.50 -11.96
N GLU A 205 -0.15 15.68 -11.69
CA GLU A 205 -1.39 16.10 -11.07
C GLU A 205 -1.20 16.24 -9.55
N VAL A 206 -0.60 15.22 -8.93
CA VAL A 206 -0.31 15.24 -7.49
C VAL A 206 0.68 16.36 -7.17
N ASP A 207 1.67 16.64 -8.02
CA ASP A 207 2.60 17.76 -7.83
C ASP A 207 1.91 19.14 -7.79
N LYS A 208 0.67 19.26 -8.26
CA LYS A 208 -0.13 20.49 -8.18
C LYS A 208 -1.13 20.50 -7.02
N ASP A 209 -1.31 19.37 -6.34
CA ASP A 209 -2.25 19.20 -5.23
C ASP A 209 -1.51 19.21 -3.89
N ASP A 210 -1.52 20.36 -3.21
CA ASP A 210 -0.82 20.53 -1.93
C ASP A 210 -1.38 19.65 -0.81
N VAL A 211 -2.68 19.33 -0.85
CA VAL A 211 -3.31 18.45 0.14
C VAL A 211 -2.80 17.03 -0.07
N ARG A 212 -2.88 16.51 -1.30
CA ARG A 212 -2.44 15.14 -1.62
C ARG A 212 -0.93 14.98 -1.44
N LYS A 213 -0.12 16.00 -1.75
CA LYS A 213 1.32 16.02 -1.44
C LYS A 213 1.59 15.86 0.05
N THR A 214 0.87 16.59 0.89
CA THR A 214 1.04 16.53 2.34
C THR A 214 0.67 15.16 2.88
N MET A 215 -0.46 14.60 2.42
CA MET A 215 -0.91 13.26 2.83
C MET A 215 0.09 12.16 2.44
N LEU A 216 0.63 12.20 1.22
CA LEU A 216 1.63 11.22 0.77
C LEU A 216 2.93 11.32 1.56
N LYS A 217 3.37 12.53 1.92
CA LYS A 217 4.54 12.72 2.78
C LYS A 217 4.34 12.12 4.17
N GLN A 218 3.13 12.21 4.71
CA GLN A 218 2.75 11.61 6.00
C GLN A 218 2.50 10.10 5.92
N ALA A 219 2.39 9.53 4.73
CA ALA A 219 2.25 8.08 4.54
C ALA A 219 3.60 7.36 4.42
N ALA A 220 4.71 8.10 4.40
CA ALA A 220 6.05 7.53 4.26
C ALA A 220 6.39 6.56 5.42
N PRO A 221 7.00 5.39 5.13
CA PRO A 221 7.45 4.48 6.17
C PRO A 221 8.49 5.10 7.11
N PRO A 222 8.59 4.65 8.37
CA PRO A 222 9.60 5.13 9.32
C PRO A 222 11.03 5.02 8.78
N GLY A 223 11.82 6.09 8.92
CA GLY A 223 13.21 6.15 8.44
C GLY A 223 13.37 6.47 6.95
N VAL A 224 12.27 6.77 6.24
CA VAL A 224 12.26 7.03 4.80
C VAL A 224 11.65 8.40 4.54
N THR A 225 12.27 9.20 3.67
CA THR A 225 11.72 10.50 3.26
C THR A 225 10.87 10.38 2.00
N ALA A 226 9.71 11.04 1.94
CA ALA A 226 8.86 11.04 0.76
C ALA A 226 8.80 12.43 0.11
N HIS A 227 8.85 12.45 -1.22
CA HIS A 227 8.72 13.65 -2.04
C HIS A 227 7.75 13.40 -3.19
N VAL A 228 7.09 14.46 -3.64
CA VAL A 228 6.28 14.45 -4.84
C VAL A 228 6.86 15.48 -5.79
N VAL A 229 7.03 15.08 -7.05
CA VAL A 229 7.53 15.95 -8.12
C VAL A 229 6.79 15.62 -9.42
N ASN A 230 6.73 16.59 -10.32
CA ASN A 230 6.36 16.34 -11.71
C ASN A 230 7.50 15.64 -12.47
N VAL A 231 7.16 15.09 -13.64
CA VAL A 231 8.07 14.27 -14.47
C VAL A 231 9.32 15.05 -14.89
N GLU A 232 9.18 16.30 -15.32
CA GLU A 232 10.32 17.15 -15.74
C GLU A 232 11.26 17.47 -14.57
N LYS A 233 10.69 17.76 -13.40
CA LYS A 233 11.45 18.04 -12.19
C LYS A 233 12.22 16.80 -11.72
N MET A 234 11.69 15.59 -11.94
CA MET A 234 12.40 14.35 -11.63
C MET A 234 13.72 14.24 -12.39
N VAL A 235 13.76 14.58 -13.69
CA VAL A 235 15.00 14.59 -14.48
C VAL A 235 16.04 15.55 -13.89
N ARG A 236 15.61 16.72 -13.41
CA ARG A 236 16.51 17.70 -12.77
C ARG A 236 17.03 17.20 -11.43
N VAL A 237 16.16 16.61 -10.62
CA VAL A 237 16.51 16.02 -9.31
C VAL A 237 17.50 14.88 -9.52
N TYR A 238 17.30 14.03 -10.53
CA TYR A 238 18.23 12.96 -10.90
C TYR A 238 19.63 13.49 -11.24
N ASN A 239 19.71 14.61 -11.96
CA ASN A 239 20.97 15.25 -12.35
C ASN A 239 21.64 16.07 -11.23
N ASN A 240 21.00 16.26 -10.07
CA ASN A 240 21.58 17.05 -8.99
C ASN A 240 22.56 16.19 -8.16
N PRO A 241 23.87 16.58 -8.10
CA PRO A 241 24.89 15.81 -7.38
C PRO A 241 24.63 15.65 -5.88
N GLU A 242 23.79 16.49 -5.27
CA GLU A 242 23.41 16.43 -3.86
C GLU A 242 22.77 15.08 -3.49
N TYR A 243 22.11 14.41 -4.44
CA TYR A 243 21.41 13.15 -4.20
C TYR A 243 22.20 11.92 -4.65
N ASN A 244 23.49 12.06 -4.99
CA ASN A 244 24.31 10.96 -5.53
C ASN A 244 24.47 9.77 -4.59
N ASP A 245 24.26 9.97 -3.29
CA ASP A 245 24.36 8.92 -2.28
C ASP A 245 22.97 8.38 -1.86
N ASP A 246 21.90 8.92 -2.44
CA ASP A 246 20.55 8.44 -2.19
C ASP A 246 20.25 7.18 -2.99
N ARG A 247 19.53 6.27 -2.34
CA ARG A 247 18.93 5.09 -2.98
C ARG A 247 17.42 5.27 -2.97
N VAL A 248 16.85 5.52 -4.15
CA VAL A 248 15.48 6.00 -4.29
C VAL A 248 14.52 4.92 -4.80
N MET A 249 13.28 4.97 -4.32
CA MET A 249 12.13 4.32 -4.95
C MET A 249 11.35 5.36 -5.74
N LEU A 250 11.15 5.11 -7.04
CA LEU A 250 10.28 5.92 -7.88
C LEU A 250 8.89 5.28 -7.91
N LEU A 251 7.86 6.07 -7.62
CA LEU A 251 6.46 5.66 -7.69
C LEU A 251 5.74 6.39 -8.82
N PHE A 252 5.07 5.63 -9.66
CA PHE A 252 4.28 6.11 -10.79
C PHE A 252 2.84 5.61 -10.68
N THR A 253 1.90 6.29 -11.35
CA THR A 253 0.52 5.81 -11.52
C THR A 253 0.27 5.26 -12.93
N ASN A 254 1.26 5.30 -13.81
CA ASN A 254 1.12 4.83 -15.18
C ASN A 254 2.49 4.53 -15.81
N PRO A 255 2.55 3.65 -16.82
CA PRO A 255 3.79 3.33 -17.52
C PRO A 255 4.28 4.44 -18.45
N THR A 256 3.44 5.42 -18.82
CA THR A 256 3.84 6.51 -19.72
C THR A 256 4.88 7.41 -19.06
N ASP A 257 4.68 7.76 -17.79
CA ASP A 257 5.62 8.58 -17.03
C ASP A 257 6.95 7.83 -16.77
N ALA A 258 6.88 6.52 -16.52
CA ALA A 258 8.07 5.68 -16.40
C ALA A 258 8.86 5.63 -17.72
N LEU A 259 8.18 5.43 -18.84
CA LEU A 259 8.78 5.44 -20.18
C LEU A 259 9.46 6.78 -20.47
N PHE A 260 8.81 7.90 -20.17
CA PHE A 260 9.39 9.23 -20.38
C PHE A 260 10.74 9.37 -19.67
N LEU A 261 10.85 8.90 -18.42
CA LEU A 261 12.11 8.98 -17.67
C LEU A 261 13.20 8.06 -18.23
N VAL A 262 12.84 6.88 -18.73
CA VAL A 262 13.79 5.99 -19.43
C VAL A 262 14.29 6.65 -20.71
N GLU A 263 13.40 7.23 -21.52
CA GLU A 263 13.77 7.96 -22.74
C GLU A 263 14.60 9.22 -22.44
N ALA A 264 14.38 9.85 -21.29
CA ALA A 264 15.21 10.95 -20.79
C ALA A 264 16.59 10.49 -20.28
N GLY A 265 16.88 9.18 -20.22
CA GLY A 265 18.20 8.63 -19.89
C GLY A 265 18.40 8.28 -18.41
N LEU A 266 17.33 8.18 -17.62
CA LEU A 266 17.45 7.66 -16.25
C LEU A 266 17.76 6.16 -16.29
N ASP A 267 18.65 5.71 -15.40
CA ASP A 267 19.10 4.31 -15.37
C ASP A 267 18.10 3.38 -14.66
N ILE A 268 16.94 3.15 -15.30
CA ILE A 268 15.89 2.26 -14.79
C ILE A 268 16.03 0.90 -15.48
N LYS A 269 16.49 -0.11 -14.74
CA LYS A 269 16.72 -1.48 -15.27
C LYS A 269 15.46 -2.33 -15.29
N SER A 270 14.59 -2.12 -14.30
CA SER A 270 13.35 -2.88 -14.13
C SER A 270 12.25 -1.95 -13.61
N VAL A 271 11.03 -2.15 -14.08
CA VAL A 271 9.82 -1.53 -13.57
C VAL A 271 8.94 -2.62 -13.00
N ASN A 272 8.56 -2.48 -11.73
CA ASN A 272 7.60 -3.35 -11.08
C ASN A 272 6.17 -2.81 -11.27
N ILE A 273 5.24 -3.67 -11.69
CA ILE A 273 3.83 -3.33 -11.85
C ILE A 273 3.08 -3.92 -10.65
N GLY A 274 2.72 -3.05 -9.72
CA GLY A 274 2.10 -3.42 -8.46
C GLY A 274 0.58 -3.41 -8.47
N GLY A 275 0.00 -2.33 -9.03
CA GLY A 275 -1.44 -2.16 -9.09
C GLY A 275 -1.84 -1.07 -10.08
N MET A 276 -2.67 -1.42 -11.06
CA MET A 276 -3.27 -0.48 -11.99
C MET A 276 -4.77 -0.74 -11.97
N ALA A 277 -5.51 0.20 -11.37
CA ALA A 277 -6.93 0.04 -11.09
C ALA A 277 -7.74 -0.04 -12.38
N TYR A 278 -8.84 -0.79 -12.32
CA TYR A 278 -9.83 -0.82 -13.39
C TYR A 278 -10.58 0.51 -13.47
N HIS A 279 -10.79 0.99 -14.69
CA HIS A 279 -11.81 2.00 -14.99
C HIS A 279 -12.42 1.69 -16.36
N ASP A 280 -13.55 2.31 -16.67
CA ASP A 280 -14.21 2.13 -17.97
C ASP A 280 -13.22 2.38 -19.11
N GLY A 281 -13.13 1.41 -20.03
CA GLY A 281 -12.20 1.41 -21.16
C GLY A 281 -10.89 0.63 -20.94
N LYS A 282 -10.60 0.16 -19.73
CA LYS A 282 -9.46 -0.74 -19.47
C LYS A 282 -9.86 -2.22 -19.56
N LYS A 283 -8.91 -3.06 -19.95
CA LYS A 283 -9.04 -4.53 -19.88
C LYS A 283 -8.24 -5.03 -18.69
N GLN A 284 -8.90 -5.80 -17.83
CA GLN A 284 -8.26 -6.47 -16.71
C GLN A 284 -7.40 -7.64 -17.22
N ILE A 285 -6.15 -7.71 -16.76
CA ILE A 285 -5.17 -8.76 -17.12
C ILE A 285 -4.94 -9.68 -15.93
N THR A 286 -4.80 -9.10 -14.74
CA THR A 286 -4.69 -9.82 -13.46
C THR A 286 -5.67 -9.21 -12.45
N SER A 287 -5.80 -9.81 -11.27
CA SER A 287 -6.62 -9.24 -10.18
C SER A 287 -6.21 -7.80 -9.81
N ALA A 288 -4.92 -7.45 -9.95
CA ALA A 288 -4.39 -6.16 -9.55
C ALA A 288 -4.08 -5.20 -10.73
N VAL A 289 -4.06 -5.68 -11.98
CA VAL A 289 -3.57 -4.89 -13.13
C VAL A 289 -4.60 -4.86 -14.26
N SER A 290 -5.04 -3.65 -14.57
CA SER A 290 -5.86 -3.31 -15.74
C SER A 290 -5.15 -2.29 -16.62
N VAL A 291 -5.24 -2.48 -17.94
CA VAL A 291 -4.53 -1.65 -18.92
C VAL A 291 -5.45 -1.15 -20.04
N ASP A 292 -5.13 0.00 -20.60
CA ASP A 292 -5.68 0.46 -21.88
C ASP A 292 -4.65 0.36 -23.02
N GLN A 293 -5.02 0.82 -24.21
CA GLN A 293 -4.13 0.82 -25.37
C GLN A 293 -2.86 1.65 -25.17
N LYS A 294 -2.95 2.77 -24.44
CA LYS A 294 -1.82 3.67 -24.18
C LYS A 294 -0.83 3.00 -23.22
N ASP A 295 -1.33 2.32 -22.20
CA ASP A 295 -0.53 1.53 -21.26
C ASP A 295 0.22 0.41 -21.99
N ILE A 296 -0.47 -0.32 -22.89
CA ILE A 296 0.12 -1.40 -23.69
C ILE A 296 1.27 -0.89 -24.58
N GLU A 297 1.07 0.24 -25.24
CA GLU A 297 2.11 0.87 -26.07
C GLU A 297 3.33 1.30 -25.26
N ALA A 298 3.10 1.85 -24.05
CA ALA A 298 4.19 2.22 -23.16
C ALA A 298 4.99 0.99 -22.69
N PHE A 299 4.32 -0.10 -22.30
CA PHE A 299 5.00 -1.35 -21.92
C PHE A 299 5.80 -1.95 -23.09
N LYS A 300 5.25 -1.95 -24.31
CA LYS A 300 5.99 -2.40 -25.50
C LYS A 300 7.29 -1.62 -25.70
N LYS A 301 7.24 -0.30 -25.63
CA LYS A 301 8.43 0.55 -25.77
C LYS A 301 9.44 0.33 -24.63
N LEU A 302 8.98 0.20 -23.39
CA LEU A 302 9.85 -0.11 -22.26
C LEU A 302 10.59 -1.45 -22.48
N ALA A 303 9.89 -2.47 -22.99
CA ALA A 303 10.51 -3.75 -23.32
C ALA A 303 11.51 -3.65 -24.48
N GLU A 304 11.21 -2.85 -25.51
CA GLU A 304 12.16 -2.55 -26.62
C GLU A 304 13.44 -1.86 -26.11
N LEU A 305 13.31 -1.01 -25.09
CA LEU A 305 14.43 -0.36 -24.38
C LEU A 305 15.13 -1.30 -23.37
N LYS A 306 14.77 -2.59 -23.35
CA LYS A 306 15.33 -3.65 -22.50
C LYS A 306 15.13 -3.42 -21.00
N VAL A 307 14.04 -2.75 -20.63
CA VAL A 307 13.59 -2.64 -19.24
C VAL A 307 12.83 -3.91 -18.86
N GLU A 308 13.21 -4.58 -17.78
CA GLU A 308 12.46 -5.72 -17.22
C GLU A 308 11.11 -5.24 -16.68
N LEU A 309 10.00 -5.90 -17.06
CA LEU A 309 8.65 -5.53 -16.65
C LEU A 309 8.07 -6.61 -15.70
N ASP A 310 8.27 -6.40 -14.41
CA ASP A 310 8.02 -7.37 -13.33
C ASP A 310 6.64 -7.13 -12.68
N VAL A 311 5.66 -7.98 -13.00
CA VAL A 311 4.31 -7.91 -12.43
C VAL A 311 4.26 -8.70 -11.13
N ARG A 312 4.14 -7.98 -10.01
CA ARG A 312 3.87 -8.54 -8.67
C ARG A 312 3.41 -7.46 -7.70
N LYS A 313 2.43 -7.81 -6.85
CA LYS A 313 1.82 -6.89 -5.88
C LYS A 313 2.77 -6.66 -4.72
N VAL A 314 3.29 -7.74 -4.13
CA VAL A 314 4.30 -7.72 -3.08
C VAL A 314 5.55 -8.47 -3.52
N SER A 315 6.60 -8.38 -2.72
CA SER A 315 7.91 -8.87 -3.13
C SER A 315 8.09 -10.39 -3.07
N ASN A 316 7.31 -11.10 -2.25
CA ASN A 316 7.34 -12.57 -2.20
C ASN A 316 6.51 -13.23 -3.31
N ASP A 317 5.65 -12.48 -4.00
CA ASP A 317 4.86 -13.03 -5.10
C ASP A 317 5.78 -13.56 -6.19
N ARG A 318 5.28 -14.56 -6.91
CA ARG A 318 5.93 -15.05 -8.11
C ARG A 318 6.01 -13.91 -9.13
N LYS A 319 7.22 -13.63 -9.60
CA LYS A 319 7.44 -12.71 -10.72
C LYS A 319 6.75 -13.22 -11.99
N GLU A 320 5.94 -12.37 -12.60
CA GLU A 320 5.38 -12.56 -13.94
C GLU A 320 5.88 -11.47 -14.89
N ASP A 321 6.10 -11.81 -16.15
CA ASP A 321 6.51 -10.85 -17.16
C ASP A 321 5.29 -10.17 -17.81
N MET A 322 5.30 -8.84 -17.85
CA MET A 322 4.18 -8.06 -18.38
C MET A 322 3.90 -8.34 -19.87
N ILE A 323 4.93 -8.55 -20.69
CA ILE A 323 4.78 -8.81 -22.13
C ILE A 323 4.15 -10.20 -22.34
N ASP A 324 4.55 -11.19 -21.55
CA ASP A 324 3.95 -12.52 -21.63
C ASP A 324 2.49 -12.53 -21.16
N LEU A 325 2.14 -11.75 -20.13
CA LEU A 325 0.75 -11.55 -19.72
C LEU A 325 -0.09 -10.88 -20.82
N LEU A 326 0.44 -9.86 -21.49
CA LEU A 326 -0.23 -9.20 -22.60
C LEU A 326 -0.51 -10.15 -23.79
N LYS A 327 0.45 -11.02 -24.12
CA LYS A 327 0.27 -12.06 -25.16
C LYS A 327 -0.81 -13.06 -24.75
N LYS A 328 -0.77 -13.57 -23.50
CA LYS A 328 -1.78 -14.52 -22.98
C LYS A 328 -3.19 -13.93 -23.01
N SER A 329 -3.33 -12.61 -22.80
CA SER A 329 -4.60 -11.89 -22.86
C SER A 329 -5.02 -11.46 -24.28
N ASN A 330 -4.30 -11.89 -25.34
CA ASN A 330 -4.52 -11.52 -26.74
C ASN A 330 -4.59 -10.00 -26.96
N LEU A 331 -3.74 -9.25 -26.27
CA LEU A 331 -3.64 -7.79 -26.39
C LEU A 331 -2.49 -7.34 -27.29
N ILE A 332 -1.51 -8.22 -27.52
CA ILE A 332 -0.36 -7.99 -28.39
C ILE A 332 0.03 -9.25 -29.14
#